data_AF-A0A504BUW8-F1
#
_entry.id   AF-A0A504BUW8-F1
#
_cell.length_a   1.000
_cell.length_b   1.000
_cell.length_c   1.000
_cell.angle_alpha   90.00
_cell.angle_beta   90.00
_cell.angle_gamma   90.00
#
_symmetry.space_group_name_H-M   'P 1'
#
loop_
_entity.id
_entity.type
_entity.pdbx_description
1 polymer ?
#
loop_
_entity_poly.entity_id
_entity_poly.type
_entity_poly.pdbx_seq_one_letter_code
_entity_poly.pdbx_strand_id
1 'polypeptide(L)'
;MAEAAQRKLDRGLPRLDMRSPALIARQQSRATLPRLRSAEAKPSQAESDGAAVLAEARREAKAILATAKGEAEQKLDRAAIEAARIVADARHEASTILAAAEAGKPAEPSKVSVRSIILEVAKRHGISPLDITGPSRARPIVEARRAAMVEAYLTRLDLSTPQIGREFGGRDHTTVLHSIRAAGVYRGARKA
;
A
#
# COMPACT_ATOMS: atom_id res chain seq x y z
N MET A 1 44.73 14.61 56.99
CA MET A 1 43.27 14.62 56.71
C MET A 1 42.75 13.33 56.05
N ALA A 2 43.56 12.56 55.30
CA ALA A 2 43.08 11.35 54.58
C ALA A 2 42.88 10.09 55.46
N GLU A 3 43.59 9.95 56.58
CA GLU A 3 43.57 8.73 57.42
C GLU A 3 42.27 8.56 58.24
N ALA A 4 41.60 9.66 58.58
CA ALA A 4 40.34 9.65 59.33
C ALA A 4 39.13 9.21 58.47
N ALA A 5 39.23 9.30 57.14
CA ALA A 5 38.17 8.91 56.22
C ALA A 5 38.11 7.39 55.99
N GLN A 6 39.25 6.71 55.97
CA GLN A 6 39.32 5.26 55.79
C GLN A 6 38.77 4.49 57.00
N ARG A 7 38.98 5.00 58.23
CA ARG A 7 38.45 4.37 59.46
C ARG A 7 36.91 4.34 59.57
N LYS A 8 36.19 5.11 58.74
CA LYS A 8 34.71 5.07 58.68
C LYS A 8 34.16 3.98 57.76
N LEU A 9 34.95 3.49 56.79
CA LEU A 9 34.51 2.47 55.83
C LEU A 9 34.63 1.04 56.36
N ASP A 10 35.55 0.78 57.31
CA ASP A 10 35.80 -0.56 57.85
C ASP A 10 34.95 -0.96 59.06
N ARG A 11 34.12 -0.05 59.61
CA ARG A 11 33.39 -0.27 60.87
C ARG A 11 32.14 -1.16 60.79
N GLY A 12 31.90 -1.83 59.66
CA GLY A 12 30.72 -2.69 59.48
C GLY A 12 30.93 -3.92 58.61
N LEU A 13 32.17 -4.20 58.19
CA LEU A 13 32.43 -5.40 57.39
C LEU A 13 32.54 -6.62 58.32
N PRO A 14 31.77 -7.69 58.08
CA PRO A 14 31.93 -8.92 58.83
C PRO A 14 33.36 -9.42 58.66
N ARG A 15 34.02 -9.78 59.78
CA ARG A 15 35.36 -10.37 59.74
C ARG A 15 35.30 -11.60 58.82
N LEU A 16 36.04 -11.56 57.70
CA LEU A 16 36.09 -12.68 56.78
C LEU A 16 36.67 -13.89 57.53
N ASP A 17 35.82 -14.87 57.81
CA ASP A 17 36.26 -16.13 58.37
C ASP A 17 36.88 -16.98 57.26
N MET A 18 38.21 -16.94 57.23
CA MET A 18 39.05 -17.68 56.28
C MET A 18 38.92 -19.21 56.40
N ARG A 19 38.28 -19.70 57.48
CA ARG A 19 37.98 -21.12 57.69
C ARG A 19 36.51 -21.47 57.41
N SER A 20 35.69 -20.54 56.91
CA SER A 20 34.28 -20.85 56.64
C SER A 20 34.14 -21.87 55.51
N PRO A 21 33.23 -22.87 55.64
CA PRO A 21 33.01 -23.90 54.63
C PRO A 21 32.65 -23.32 53.26
N ALA A 22 31.93 -22.20 53.24
CA ALA A 22 31.52 -21.51 52.01
C ALA A 22 32.71 -20.88 51.27
N LEU A 23 33.68 -20.30 51.98
CA LEU A 23 34.89 -19.76 51.36
C LEU A 23 35.80 -20.86 50.83
N ILE A 24 35.95 -21.95 51.58
CA ILE A 24 36.74 -23.11 51.16
C ILE A 24 36.11 -23.75 49.91
N ALA A 25 34.79 -23.95 49.90
CA ALA A 25 34.06 -24.48 48.75
C ALA A 25 34.19 -23.55 47.51
N ARG A 26 34.13 -22.23 47.70
CA ARG A 26 34.31 -21.24 46.63
C ARG A 26 35.76 -21.18 46.11
N GLN A 27 36.75 -21.38 46.98
CA GLN A 27 38.16 -21.48 46.57
C GLN A 27 38.43 -22.79 45.79
N GLN A 28 37.86 -23.92 46.24
CA GLN A 28 37.99 -25.21 45.58
C GLN A 28 37.31 -25.22 44.21
N SER A 29 36.11 -24.66 44.08
CA SER A 29 35.39 -24.54 42.80
C SER A 29 36.06 -23.56 41.83
N ARG A 30 36.73 -22.51 42.33
CA ARG A 30 37.53 -21.61 41.49
C ARG A 30 38.79 -22.27 40.93
N ALA A 31 39.34 -23.27 41.62
CA ALA A 31 40.50 -24.04 41.15
C ALA A 31 40.15 -25.05 40.05
N THR A 32 38.89 -25.50 39.97
CA THR A 32 38.41 -26.47 38.97
C THR A 32 37.66 -25.85 37.80
N LEU A 33 37.44 -24.53 37.78
CA LEU A 33 36.93 -23.86 36.60
C LEU A 33 37.91 -24.09 35.43
N PRO A 34 37.44 -24.58 34.27
CA PRO A 34 38.26 -24.65 33.09
C PRO A 34 38.89 -23.28 32.90
N ARG A 35 40.22 -23.21 32.78
CA ARG A 35 40.87 -21.99 32.32
C ARG A 35 40.17 -21.68 31.00
N LEU A 36 39.29 -20.69 31.00
CA LEU A 36 38.87 -20.02 29.78
C LEU A 36 40.19 -19.57 29.19
N ARG A 37 40.76 -20.37 28.28
CA ARG A 37 41.78 -19.88 27.36
C ARG A 37 41.19 -18.59 26.89
N SER A 38 41.88 -17.48 27.16
CA SER A 38 41.56 -16.19 26.59
C SER A 38 41.36 -16.46 25.11
N ALA A 39 40.10 -16.64 24.71
CA ALA A 39 39.74 -16.77 23.33
C ALA A 39 39.84 -15.33 22.87
N GLU A 40 41.07 -14.92 22.57
CA GLU A 40 41.37 -13.86 21.64
C GLU A 40 40.83 -14.33 20.29
N ALA A 41 39.51 -14.44 20.18
CA ALA A 41 38.84 -14.48 18.91
C ALA A 41 39.15 -13.12 18.29
N LYS A 42 40.08 -13.12 17.33
CA LYS A 42 40.47 -11.92 16.58
C LYS A 42 39.21 -11.14 16.19
N PRO A 43 39.07 -9.87 16.60
CA PRO A 43 37.89 -9.05 16.26
C PRO A 43 37.67 -8.90 14.73
N SER A 44 38.66 -9.25 13.91
CA SER A 44 38.65 -8.96 12.48
C SER A 44 37.65 -9.76 11.63
N GLN A 45 37.23 -10.97 12.03
CA GLN A 45 36.31 -11.79 11.22
C GLN A 45 34.83 -11.52 11.53
N ALA A 46 34.48 -11.30 12.81
CA ALA A 46 33.09 -10.96 13.17
C ALA A 46 32.69 -9.56 12.69
N GLU A 47 33.62 -8.61 12.67
CA GLU A 47 33.38 -7.26 12.13
C GLU A 47 33.27 -7.25 10.60
N SER A 48 34.02 -8.10 9.89
CA SER A 48 33.90 -8.23 8.43
C SER A 48 32.57 -8.84 8.00
N ASP A 49 32.08 -9.82 8.75
CA ASP A 49 30.81 -10.49 8.45
C ASP A 49 29.62 -9.55 8.73
N GLY A 50 29.67 -8.77 9.81
CA GLY A 50 28.67 -7.73 10.10
C GLY A 50 28.65 -6.61 9.05
N ALA A 51 29.82 -6.19 8.55
CA ALA A 51 29.93 -5.20 7.48
C ALA A 51 29.38 -5.71 6.14
N ALA A 52 29.59 -6.99 5.83
CA ALA A 52 29.04 -7.64 4.64
C ALA A 52 27.51 -7.72 4.67
N VAL A 53 26.94 -8.15 5.80
CA VAL A 53 25.47 -8.22 5.98
C VAL A 53 24.82 -6.83 5.88
N LEU A 54 25.45 -5.80 6.47
CA LEU A 54 24.98 -4.42 6.34
C LEU A 54 25.09 -3.89 4.91
N ALA A 55 26.12 -4.28 4.15
CA ALA A 55 26.27 -3.90 2.76
C ALA A 55 25.21 -4.55 1.86
N GLU A 56 24.88 -5.82 2.14
CA GLU A 56 23.83 -6.56 1.44
C GLU A 56 22.44 -5.99 1.73
N ALA A 57 22.11 -5.76 3.01
CA ALA A 57 20.85 -5.11 3.41
C ALA A 57 20.70 -3.70 2.78
N ARG A 58 21.79 -2.93 2.67
CA ARG A 58 21.80 -1.63 1.97
C ARG A 58 21.55 -1.77 0.46
N ARG A 59 22.09 -2.82 -0.18
CA ARG A 59 21.84 -3.10 -1.61
C ARG A 59 20.38 -3.48 -1.85
N GLU A 60 19.82 -4.35 -1.02
CA GLU A 60 18.41 -4.74 -1.08
C GLU A 60 17.48 -3.54 -0.87
N ALA A 61 17.73 -2.73 0.17
CA ALA A 61 16.96 -1.51 0.42
C ALA A 61 17.03 -0.53 -0.76
N LYS A 62 18.21 -0.36 -1.38
CA LYS A 62 18.37 0.48 -2.57
C LYS A 62 17.61 -0.07 -3.77
N ALA A 63 17.57 -1.39 -3.95
CA ALA A 63 16.81 -2.04 -5.02
C ALA A 63 15.31 -1.84 -4.85
N ILE A 64 14.77 -2.04 -3.64
CA ILE A 64 13.35 -1.80 -3.32
C ILE A 64 12.97 -0.34 -3.55
N LEU A 65 13.84 0.60 -3.17
CA LEU A 65 13.57 2.03 -3.35
C LEU A 65 13.58 2.43 -4.83
N ALA A 66 14.45 1.81 -5.63
CA ALA A 66 14.48 2.02 -7.09
C ALA A 66 13.23 1.48 -7.78
N THR A 67 12.74 0.28 -7.42
CA THR A 67 11.51 -0.28 -7.98
C THR A 67 10.28 0.54 -7.60
N ALA A 68 10.17 0.93 -6.31
CA ALA A 68 9.08 1.78 -5.84
C ALA A 68 9.04 3.14 -6.54
N LYS A 69 10.21 3.74 -6.79
CA LYS A 69 10.31 5.01 -7.54
C LYS A 69 9.80 4.84 -8.98
N GLY A 70 10.22 3.78 -9.68
CA GLY A 70 9.76 3.50 -11.04
C GLY A 70 8.25 3.26 -11.12
N GLU A 71 7.68 2.54 -10.16
CA GLU A 71 6.21 2.35 -10.08
C GLU A 71 5.45 3.65 -9.84
N ALA A 72 6.01 4.56 -9.03
CA ALA A 72 5.41 5.86 -8.78
C ALA A 72 5.41 6.75 -10.04
N GLU A 73 6.53 6.79 -10.76
CA GLU A 73 6.65 7.52 -12.03
C GLU A 73 5.64 6.99 -13.06
N GLN A 74 5.54 5.67 -13.23
CA GLN A 74 4.55 5.06 -14.13
C GLN A 74 3.09 5.39 -13.77
N LYS A 75 2.78 5.50 -12.47
CA LYS A 75 1.44 5.90 -12.01
C LYS A 75 1.16 7.36 -12.36
N LEU A 76 2.14 8.24 -12.20
CA LEU A 76 2.03 9.65 -12.57
C LEU A 76 1.81 9.81 -14.09
N ASP A 77 2.57 9.11 -14.92
CA ASP A 77 2.43 9.17 -16.38
C ASP A 77 1.04 8.71 -16.85
N ARG A 78 0.55 7.59 -16.30
CA ARG A 78 -0.79 7.10 -16.60
C ARG A 78 -1.88 8.09 -16.17
N ALA A 79 -1.73 8.68 -14.98
CA ALA A 79 -2.68 9.67 -14.49
C ALA A 79 -2.69 10.92 -15.39
N ALA A 80 -1.53 11.35 -15.90
CA ALA A 80 -1.43 12.49 -16.81
C ALA A 80 -2.14 12.23 -18.16
N ILE A 81 -1.94 11.05 -18.75
CA ILE A 81 -2.61 10.67 -20.01
C ILE A 81 -4.13 10.63 -19.81
N GLU A 82 -4.61 10.03 -18.72
CA GLU A 82 -6.05 9.93 -18.45
C GLU A 82 -6.65 11.31 -18.15
N ALA A 83 -5.93 12.18 -17.43
CA ALA A 83 -6.34 13.56 -17.20
C ALA A 83 -6.44 14.35 -18.53
N ALA A 84 -5.52 14.15 -19.46
CA ALA A 84 -5.58 14.78 -20.78
C ALA A 84 -6.81 14.31 -21.58
N ARG A 85 -7.10 13.01 -21.58
CA ARG A 85 -8.32 12.43 -22.19
C ARG A 85 -9.58 13.06 -21.60
N ILE A 86 -9.61 13.15 -20.27
CA ILE A 86 -10.67 13.80 -19.49
C ILE A 86 -10.94 15.24 -19.96
N VAL A 87 -9.92 16.09 -20.14
CA VAL A 87 -10.19 17.48 -20.57
C VAL A 87 -10.56 17.54 -22.05
N ALA A 88 -10.05 16.63 -22.89
CA ALA A 88 -10.45 16.54 -24.29
C ALA A 88 -11.93 16.18 -24.43
N ASP A 89 -12.41 15.17 -23.70
CA ASP A 89 -13.83 14.76 -23.71
C ASP A 89 -14.74 15.89 -23.22
N ALA A 90 -14.36 16.56 -22.13
CA ALA A 90 -15.13 17.68 -21.58
C ALA A 90 -15.19 18.88 -22.55
N ARG A 91 -14.09 19.17 -23.27
CA ARG A 91 -14.07 20.19 -24.32
C ARG A 91 -14.98 19.81 -25.48
N HIS A 92 -15.01 18.55 -25.86
CA HIS A 92 -15.89 18.07 -26.93
C HIS A 92 -17.36 18.18 -26.52
N GLU A 93 -17.72 17.72 -25.32
CA GLU A 93 -19.07 17.89 -24.76
C GLU A 93 -19.48 19.37 -24.73
N ALA A 94 -18.62 20.26 -24.22
CA ALA A 94 -18.89 21.71 -24.20
C ALA A 94 -19.06 22.31 -25.60
N SER A 95 -18.24 21.89 -26.57
CA SER A 95 -18.36 22.30 -27.97
C SER A 95 -19.69 21.86 -28.59
N THR A 96 -20.14 20.64 -28.31
CA THR A 96 -21.44 20.16 -28.79
C THR A 96 -22.62 20.90 -28.18
N ILE A 97 -22.53 21.29 -26.91
CA ILE A 97 -23.56 22.06 -26.22
C ILE A 97 -23.66 23.47 -26.82
N LEU A 98 -22.51 24.13 -27.04
CA LEU A 98 -22.45 25.45 -27.69
C LEU A 98 -23.01 25.41 -29.11
N ALA A 99 -22.62 24.42 -29.92
CA ALA A 99 -23.14 24.24 -31.28
C ALA A 99 -24.65 23.94 -31.30
N ALA A 100 -25.16 23.17 -30.32
CA ALA A 100 -26.59 22.91 -30.19
C ALA A 100 -27.38 24.17 -29.77
N ALA A 101 -26.79 25.02 -28.91
CA ALA A 101 -27.38 26.29 -28.50
C ALA A 101 -27.45 27.29 -29.66
N GLU A 102 -26.40 27.38 -30.48
CA GLU A 102 -26.39 28.20 -31.70
C GLU A 102 -27.41 27.73 -32.75
N ALA A 103 -27.71 26.43 -32.79
CA ALA A 103 -28.69 25.84 -33.71
C ALA A 103 -30.17 25.97 -33.26
N GLY A 104 -30.47 26.62 -32.12
CA GLY A 104 -31.84 26.88 -31.67
C GLY A 104 -32.68 25.65 -31.32
N LYS A 105 -32.05 24.48 -31.09
CA LYS A 105 -32.76 23.28 -30.61
C LYS A 105 -33.01 23.40 -29.11
N PRO A 106 -34.23 23.13 -28.60
CA PRO A 106 -34.46 23.04 -27.17
C PRO A 106 -33.51 21.97 -26.61
N ALA A 107 -32.80 22.32 -25.54
CA ALA A 107 -31.87 21.43 -24.87
C ALA A 107 -32.62 20.18 -24.40
N GLU A 108 -32.60 19.11 -25.20
CA GLU A 108 -32.94 17.79 -24.70
C GLU A 108 -32.09 17.53 -23.45
N PRO A 109 -32.66 16.94 -22.38
CA PRO A 109 -31.89 16.66 -21.18
C PRO A 109 -30.65 15.86 -21.58
N SER A 110 -29.47 16.49 -21.49
CA SER A 110 -28.23 15.92 -21.98
C SER A 110 -28.03 14.57 -21.28
N LYS A 111 -27.95 13.49 -22.05
CA LYS A 111 -27.80 12.13 -21.52
C LYS A 111 -26.60 12.09 -20.57
N VAL A 112 -26.83 11.75 -19.30
CA VAL A 112 -25.79 11.68 -18.26
C VAL A 112 -24.61 10.86 -18.76
N SER A 113 -23.43 11.46 -18.92
CA SER A 113 -22.25 10.75 -19.43
C SER A 113 -21.83 9.63 -18.48
N VAL A 114 -21.29 8.52 -19.01
CA VAL A 114 -20.76 7.41 -18.19
C VAL A 114 -19.70 7.93 -17.22
N ARG A 115 -18.93 8.92 -17.67
CA ARG A 115 -17.96 9.61 -16.85
C ARG A 115 -18.58 10.36 -15.66
N SER A 116 -19.72 11.03 -15.84
CA SER A 116 -20.45 11.66 -14.74
C SER A 116 -20.90 10.63 -13.70
N ILE A 117 -21.33 9.45 -14.15
CA ILE A 117 -21.68 8.32 -13.27
C ILE A 117 -20.46 7.86 -12.47
N ILE A 118 -19.30 7.71 -13.12
CA ILE A 118 -18.05 7.32 -12.44
C ILE A 118 -17.68 8.35 -11.37
N LEU A 119 -17.80 9.65 -11.65
CA LEU A 119 -17.51 10.71 -10.69
C LEU A 119 -18.45 10.67 -9.48
N GLU A 120 -19.74 10.48 -9.70
CA GLU A 120 -20.73 10.42 -8.62
C GLU A 120 -20.56 9.17 -7.75
N VAL A 121 -20.24 8.03 -8.36
CA VAL A 121 -19.94 6.80 -7.63
C VAL A 121 -18.63 6.93 -6.85
N ALA A 122 -17.59 7.49 -7.46
CA ALA A 122 -16.32 7.81 -6.80
C ALA A 122 -16.53 8.65 -5.53
N LYS A 123 -17.35 9.69 -5.63
CA LYS A 123 -17.72 10.55 -4.50
C LYS A 123 -18.44 9.79 -3.38
N ARG A 124 -19.41 8.95 -3.71
CA ARG A 124 -20.14 8.14 -2.71
C ARG A 124 -19.28 7.11 -2.00
N HIS A 125 -18.29 6.54 -2.69
CA HIS A 125 -17.41 5.52 -2.13
C HIS A 125 -16.12 6.08 -1.51
N GLY A 126 -15.83 7.38 -1.69
CA GLY A 126 -14.59 7.99 -1.22
C GLY A 126 -13.34 7.47 -1.96
N ILE A 127 -13.50 7.10 -3.24
CA ILE A 127 -12.45 6.49 -4.07
C ILE A 127 -12.15 7.41 -5.25
N SER A 128 -10.91 7.42 -5.74
CA SER A 128 -10.58 8.21 -6.93
C SER A 128 -11.28 7.65 -8.19
N PRO A 129 -11.80 8.48 -9.10
CA PRO A 129 -12.31 8.04 -10.40
C PRO A 129 -11.30 7.20 -11.19
N LEU A 130 -10.00 7.51 -11.04
CA LEU A 130 -8.90 6.79 -11.66
C LEU A 130 -8.75 5.36 -11.12
N ASP A 131 -9.08 5.12 -9.85
CA ASP A 131 -9.03 3.79 -9.26
C ASP A 131 -10.20 2.92 -9.76
N ILE A 132 -11.34 3.55 -10.01
CA ILE A 132 -12.52 2.90 -10.59
C ILE A 132 -12.22 2.42 -12.01
N THR A 133 -11.58 3.22 -12.87
CA THR A 133 -11.19 2.80 -14.22
C THR A 133 -9.89 1.97 -14.25
N GLY A 134 -9.05 2.12 -13.22
CA GLY A 134 -7.74 1.48 -13.11
C GLY A 134 -7.78 -0.04 -12.86
N PRO A 135 -6.60 -0.70 -12.87
CA PRO A 135 -6.48 -2.15 -12.77
C PRO A 135 -6.67 -2.71 -11.35
N SER A 136 -6.71 -1.87 -10.32
CA SER A 136 -6.71 -2.30 -8.92
C SER A 136 -7.89 -3.23 -8.59
N ARG A 137 -7.56 -4.31 -7.86
CA ARG A 137 -8.51 -5.34 -7.41
C ARG A 137 -8.82 -5.27 -5.92
N ALA A 138 -8.41 -4.21 -5.24
CA ALA A 138 -8.77 -4.02 -3.83
C ALA A 138 -10.30 -4.04 -3.69
N ARG A 139 -10.79 -4.76 -2.67
CA ARG A 139 -12.22 -4.98 -2.45
C ARG A 139 -13.08 -3.69 -2.51
N PRO A 140 -12.75 -2.59 -1.80
CA PRO A 140 -13.55 -1.37 -1.87
C PRO A 140 -13.60 -0.76 -3.29
N ILE A 141 -12.50 -0.84 -4.04
CA ILE A 141 -12.41 -0.34 -5.41
C ILE A 141 -13.24 -1.21 -6.36
N VAL A 142 -13.21 -2.53 -6.19
CA VAL A 142 -14.00 -3.46 -7.00
C VAL A 142 -15.49 -3.26 -6.76
N GLU A 143 -15.89 -3.05 -5.50
CA GLU A 143 -17.29 -2.78 -5.13
C GLU A 143 -17.79 -1.46 -5.75
N ALA A 144 -17.04 -0.37 -5.62
CA ALA A 144 -17.38 0.91 -6.26
C ALA A 144 -17.45 0.79 -7.79
N ARG A 145 -16.52 0.07 -8.40
CA ARG A 145 -16.53 -0.15 -9.86
C ARG A 145 -17.74 -0.93 -10.32
N ARG A 146 -18.12 -1.99 -9.60
CA ARG A 146 -19.32 -2.77 -9.91
C ARG A 146 -20.57 -1.89 -9.83
N ALA A 147 -20.68 -1.06 -8.78
CA ALA A 147 -21.78 -0.11 -8.64
C ALA A 147 -21.85 0.86 -9.83
N ALA A 148 -20.71 1.44 -10.24
CA ALA A 148 -20.65 2.32 -11.41
C ALA A 148 -21.04 1.62 -12.72
N MET A 149 -20.62 0.37 -12.93
CA MET A 149 -21.01 -0.41 -14.12
C MET A 149 -22.51 -0.69 -14.16
N VAL A 150 -23.11 -0.99 -13.01
CA VAL A 150 -24.57 -1.23 -12.90
C VAL A 150 -25.34 0.05 -13.17
N GLU A 151 -24.91 1.17 -12.60
CA GLU A 151 -25.56 2.47 -12.81
C GLU A 151 -25.41 2.98 -14.25
N ALA A 152 -24.25 2.75 -14.86
CA ALA A 152 -24.05 3.00 -16.30
C ALA A 152 -25.01 2.16 -17.14
N TYR A 153 -25.15 0.86 -16.85
CA TYR A 153 -26.09 -0.01 -17.55
C TYR A 153 -27.57 0.41 -17.37
N LEU A 154 -27.93 0.93 -16.20
CA LEU A 154 -29.28 1.39 -15.90
C LEU A 154 -29.62 2.72 -16.57
N THR A 155 -28.66 3.65 -16.60
CA THR A 155 -28.86 5.02 -17.05
C THR A 155 -28.64 5.17 -18.56
N ARG A 156 -27.67 4.42 -19.12
CA ARG A 156 -27.29 4.46 -20.53
C ARG A 156 -27.78 3.23 -21.28
N LEU A 157 -29.10 3.17 -21.52
CA LEU A 157 -29.72 2.10 -22.32
C LEU A 157 -29.26 2.08 -23.79
N ASP A 158 -28.68 3.19 -24.25
CA ASP A 158 -28.06 3.34 -25.57
C ASP A 158 -26.70 2.64 -25.68
N LEU A 159 -26.06 2.26 -24.56
CA LEU A 159 -24.76 1.59 -24.56
C LEU A 159 -24.90 0.08 -24.34
N SER A 160 -24.22 -0.67 -25.20
CA SER A 160 -24.03 -2.12 -25.05
C SER A 160 -23.01 -2.45 -23.96
N THR A 161 -23.03 -3.68 -23.44
CA THR A 161 -22.07 -4.12 -22.42
C THR A 161 -20.60 -4.04 -22.85
N PRO A 162 -20.22 -4.25 -24.13
CA PRO A 162 -18.86 -3.96 -24.60
C PRO A 162 -18.54 -2.47 -24.63
N GLN A 163 -19.49 -1.60 -24.99
CA GLN A 163 -19.28 -0.15 -24.96
C GLN A 163 -19.05 0.33 -23.53
N ILE A 164 -19.87 -0.11 -22.58
CA ILE A 164 -19.68 0.19 -21.16
C ILE A 164 -18.30 -0.27 -20.69
N GLY A 165 -17.89 -1.51 -21.02
CA GLY A 165 -16.57 -2.04 -20.66
C GLY A 165 -15.40 -1.15 -21.12
N ARG A 166 -15.50 -0.55 -22.31
CA ARG A 166 -14.49 0.39 -22.83
C ARG A 166 -14.34 1.64 -21.97
N GLU A 167 -15.44 2.20 -21.48
CA GLU A 167 -15.44 3.38 -20.60
C GLU A 167 -14.75 3.11 -19.24
N PHE A 168 -14.77 1.85 -18.78
CA PHE A 168 -14.13 1.43 -17.53
C PHE A 168 -12.68 0.95 -17.69
N GLY A 169 -11.92 1.57 -18.61
CA GLY A 169 -10.51 1.25 -18.85
C GLY A 169 -10.32 0.01 -19.71
N GLY A 170 -11.20 -0.23 -20.70
CA GLY A 170 -11.06 -1.35 -21.63
C GLY A 170 -11.37 -2.72 -21.04
N ARG A 171 -12.26 -2.81 -20.04
CA ARG A 171 -12.62 -4.07 -19.38
C ARG A 171 -13.52 -4.93 -20.24
N ASP A 172 -13.35 -6.25 -20.10
CA ASP A 172 -14.18 -7.23 -20.81
C ASP A 172 -15.67 -7.05 -20.52
N HIS A 173 -16.48 -7.17 -21.56
CA HIS A 173 -17.94 -7.11 -21.49
C HIS A 173 -18.51 -8.15 -20.50
N THR A 174 -17.84 -9.28 -20.30
CA THR A 174 -18.19 -10.31 -19.32
C THR A 174 -18.08 -9.80 -17.88
N THR A 175 -17.18 -8.86 -17.61
CA THR A 175 -17.05 -8.20 -16.28
C THR A 175 -18.27 -7.33 -16.01
N VAL A 176 -18.75 -6.60 -17.02
CA VAL A 176 -19.97 -5.80 -16.92
C VAL A 176 -21.18 -6.72 -16.71
N LEU A 177 -21.30 -7.80 -17.50
CA LEU A 177 -22.34 -8.82 -17.34
C LEU A 177 -22.32 -9.46 -15.95
N HIS A 178 -21.15 -9.76 -15.40
CA HIS A 178 -21.03 -10.32 -14.06
C HIS A 178 -21.54 -9.33 -13.00
N SER A 179 -21.21 -8.04 -13.14
CA SER A 179 -21.64 -6.98 -12.22
C SER A 179 -23.16 -6.82 -12.21
N ILE A 180 -23.80 -6.76 -13.38
CA ILE A 180 -25.27 -6.59 -13.50
C ILE A 180 -26.05 -7.84 -13.09
N ARG A 181 -25.50 -9.04 -13.29
CA ARG A 181 -26.11 -10.29 -12.78
C ARG A 181 -26.01 -10.36 -11.26
N ALA A 182 -24.85 -10.03 -10.69
CA ALA A 182 -24.68 -10.00 -9.24
C ALA A 182 -25.64 -8.99 -8.57
N ALA A 183 -25.96 -7.88 -9.25
CA ALA A 183 -26.93 -6.90 -8.78
C ALA A 183 -28.40 -7.27 -9.06
N GLY A 184 -28.69 -8.36 -9.79
CA GLY A 184 -30.06 -8.77 -10.14
C GLY A 184 -30.75 -7.89 -11.19
N VAL A 185 -30.00 -7.07 -11.91
CA VAL A 185 -30.54 -6.04 -12.85
C VAL A 185 -30.48 -6.50 -14.31
N TYR A 186 -29.94 -7.69 -14.58
CA TYR A 186 -29.77 -8.19 -15.93
C TYR A 186 -31.10 -8.40 -16.65
N ARG A 187 -31.38 -7.60 -17.69
CA ARG A 187 -32.63 -7.65 -18.48
C ARG A 187 -32.58 -8.66 -19.63
N GLY A 188 -31.69 -9.65 -19.57
CA GLY A 188 -31.65 -10.72 -20.58
C GLY A 188 -32.93 -11.55 -20.53
N ALA A 189 -33.33 -12.09 -21.69
CA ALA A 189 -34.53 -12.91 -21.82
C ALA A 189 -34.63 -13.94 -20.69
N ARG A 190 -35.63 -13.78 -19.81
CA ARG A 190 -36.04 -14.85 -18.91
C ARG A 190 -36.43 -16.00 -19.83
N LYS A 191 -35.67 -17.10 -19.82
CA LYS A 191 -36.18 -18.34 -20.40
C LYS A 191 -37.42 -18.69 -19.58
N ALA A 192 -38.58 -18.56 -20.21
CA ALA A 192 -39.84 -19.07 -19.73
C ALA A 192 -39.77 -20.59 -19.57
#